data_AF-A0A382UT97-F1
#
_entry.id   AF-A0A382UT97-F1
#
_cell.length_a   1.000
_cell.length_b   1.000
_cell.length_c   1.000
_cell.angle_alpha   90.00
_cell.angle_beta   90.00
_cell.angle_gamma   90.00
#
_symmetry.space_group_name_H-M   'P 1'
#
loop_
_entity.id
_entity.type
_entity.pdbx_description
1 polymer ?
#
loop_
_entity_poly.entity_id
_entity_poly.type
_entity_poly.pdbx_seq_one_letter_code
_entity_poly.pdbx_strand_id
1 'polypeptide(L)'
;FELDEGFKPGARYEVKLDALLAGPLRAVNGGDFSWEFQTSVPELLSKNPEGESRTAALGTVGETIVATFSSRIDEDLLDIPETIQVTRQGVAQTVVEVKFDDESNLLSLQLEEGFKPGALYEVVLNGLLAGPLRAIAEGDFTWQFRTPVPELSASTPSAGQIDVATADNAIVAVFDNPVDAEILLQPGSVTAFKSGAEVAITNLEYIAETRTARLTLAEGLRGGTPYQLRIAAEAGGPRRQSDYTWDFQTAIPEVMTIIPADRGIDIGVDIDEVALQFSAPIDPDQLTTA
;
A
#
# COMPACT_ATOMS: atom_id res chain seq x y z
N PHE A 1 -30.67 -39.90 -12.49
CA PHE A 1 -30.33 -38.80 -13.42
C PHE A 1 -29.30 -37.98 -12.71
N GLU A 2 -28.08 -38.00 -13.22
CA GLU A 2 -27.00 -37.14 -12.77
C GLU A 2 -26.68 -36.30 -14.00
N LEU A 3 -26.68 -34.97 -13.84
CA LEU A 3 -26.20 -34.10 -14.90
C LEU A 3 -24.68 -34.23 -14.90
N ASP A 4 -24.06 -34.39 -16.07
CA ASP A 4 -22.60 -34.56 -16.18
C ASP A 4 -21.82 -33.39 -15.56
N GLU A 5 -22.43 -32.20 -15.48
CA GLU A 5 -21.87 -30.98 -14.86
C GLU A 5 -22.52 -30.61 -13.51
N GLY A 6 -23.38 -31.49 -12.97
CA GLY A 6 -24.16 -31.20 -11.76
C GLY A 6 -25.20 -30.08 -11.93
N PHE A 7 -25.74 -29.60 -10.81
CA PHE A 7 -26.66 -28.46 -10.81
C PHE A 7 -25.90 -27.14 -10.60
N LYS A 8 -26.16 -26.16 -11.47
CA LYS A 8 -25.64 -24.80 -11.37
C LYS A 8 -26.32 -24.03 -10.22
N PRO A 9 -25.59 -23.12 -9.55
CA PRO A 9 -26.16 -22.29 -8.51
C PRO A 9 -27.21 -21.32 -9.07
N GLY A 10 -28.15 -20.88 -8.22
CA GLY A 10 -29.18 -19.89 -8.55
C GLY A 10 -29.91 -20.13 -9.87
N ALA A 11 -30.26 -21.38 -10.17
CA ALA A 11 -30.91 -21.80 -11.42
C ALA A 11 -32.23 -22.51 -11.16
N ARG A 12 -33.13 -22.46 -12.14
CA ARG A 12 -34.40 -23.21 -12.14
C ARG A 12 -34.27 -24.42 -13.06
N TYR A 13 -34.78 -25.55 -12.59
CA TYR A 13 -34.78 -26.81 -13.31
C TYR A 13 -36.20 -27.34 -13.45
N GLU A 14 -36.56 -27.77 -14.65
CA GLU A 14 -37.76 -28.54 -14.93
C GLU A 14 -37.36 -29.97 -15.28
N VAL A 15 -37.92 -30.95 -14.58
CA VAL A 15 -37.70 -32.37 -14.89
C VAL A 15 -38.94 -32.90 -15.57
N LYS A 16 -38.75 -33.55 -16.73
CA LYS A 16 -39.80 -34.24 -17.47
C LYS A 16 -39.46 -35.72 -17.59
N LEU A 17 -40.40 -36.57 -17.20
CA LEU A 17 -40.33 -38.02 -17.35
C LEU A 17 -41.51 -38.51 -18.16
N ASP A 18 -41.21 -39.31 -19.18
CA ASP A 18 -42.19 -39.89 -20.09
C ASP A 18 -43.24 -40.69 -19.30
N ALA A 19 -44.51 -40.38 -19.55
CA ALA A 19 -45.67 -41.04 -18.97
C ALA A 19 -45.69 -42.57 -19.22
N LEU A 20 -45.08 -43.04 -20.31
CA LEU A 20 -44.99 -44.45 -20.68
C LEU A 20 -44.21 -45.28 -19.66
N LEU A 21 -43.38 -44.67 -18.82
CA LEU A 21 -42.72 -45.34 -17.69
C LEU A 21 -43.73 -45.96 -16.70
N ALA A 22 -44.94 -45.39 -16.63
CA ALA A 22 -46.05 -45.90 -15.81
C ALA A 22 -47.15 -46.60 -16.65
N GLY A 23 -46.86 -46.89 -17.93
CA GLY A 23 -47.70 -47.66 -18.84
C GLY A 23 -48.61 -46.83 -19.76
N PRO A 24 -49.21 -47.45 -20.81
CA PRO A 24 -49.94 -46.74 -21.87
C PRO A 24 -51.16 -45.96 -21.38
N LEU A 25 -51.86 -46.46 -20.35
CA LEU A 25 -53.03 -45.77 -19.79
C LEU A 25 -52.66 -44.45 -19.12
N ARG A 26 -51.46 -44.36 -18.51
CA ARG A 26 -50.94 -43.12 -17.93
C ARG A 26 -50.60 -42.13 -19.02
N ALA A 27 -49.94 -42.58 -20.09
CA ALA A 27 -49.61 -41.72 -21.24
C ALA A 27 -50.85 -41.11 -21.90
N VAL A 28 -51.95 -41.86 -22.03
CA VAL A 28 -53.18 -41.36 -22.67
C VAL A 28 -53.99 -40.42 -21.77
N ASN A 29 -54.03 -40.65 -20.45
CA ASN A 29 -54.97 -39.96 -19.56
C ASN A 29 -54.33 -38.97 -18.58
N GLY A 30 -53.05 -39.15 -18.24
CA GLY A 30 -52.39 -38.41 -17.17
C GLY A 30 -51.19 -37.57 -17.60
N GLY A 31 -50.69 -37.76 -18.82
CA GLY A 31 -49.52 -37.06 -19.34
C GLY A 31 -48.22 -37.40 -18.60
N ASP A 32 -47.15 -36.76 -19.06
CA ASP A 32 -45.80 -36.89 -18.51
C ASP A 32 -45.75 -36.45 -17.04
N PHE A 33 -44.76 -36.95 -16.32
CA PHE A 33 -44.47 -36.46 -14.97
C PHE A 33 -43.57 -35.25 -15.10
N SER A 34 -44.03 -34.10 -14.61
CA SER A 34 -43.26 -32.86 -14.59
C SER A 34 -43.23 -32.25 -13.19
N TRP A 35 -42.06 -31.80 -12.77
CA TRP A 35 -41.91 -30.97 -11.57
C TRP A 35 -40.76 -29.99 -11.76
N GLU A 36 -40.78 -28.93 -10.96
CA GLU A 36 -39.77 -27.88 -10.98
C GLU A 36 -39.13 -27.74 -9.61
N PHE A 37 -37.87 -27.32 -9.60
CA PHE A 37 -37.18 -26.87 -8.39
C PHE A 37 -36.14 -25.80 -8.75
N GLN A 38 -35.58 -25.16 -7.74
CA GLN A 38 -34.51 -24.19 -7.91
C GLN A 38 -33.37 -24.48 -6.94
N THR A 39 -32.14 -24.19 -7.37
CA THR A 39 -30.97 -24.20 -6.50
C THR A 39 -30.88 -22.91 -5.70
N SER A 40 -30.20 -22.96 -4.56
CA SER A 40 -29.94 -21.77 -3.74
C SER A 40 -29.20 -20.72 -4.57
N VAL A 41 -29.57 -19.46 -4.38
CA VAL A 41 -28.87 -18.31 -4.98
C VAL A 41 -27.74 -17.92 -4.01
N PRO A 42 -26.46 -18.01 -4.41
CA PRO A 42 -25.37 -17.56 -3.56
C PRO A 42 -25.49 -16.07 -3.21
N GLU A 43 -25.30 -15.77 -1.94
CA GLU A 43 -25.30 -14.41 -1.39
C GLU A 43 -23.89 -14.06 -0.92
N LEU A 44 -23.48 -12.80 -1.10
CA LEU A 44 -22.20 -12.32 -0.60
C LEU A 44 -22.30 -12.06 0.91
N LEU A 45 -21.71 -12.92 1.73
CA LEU A 45 -21.76 -12.86 3.19
C LEU A 45 -20.73 -11.88 3.76
N SER A 46 -19.51 -11.91 3.23
CA SER A 46 -18.43 -11.02 3.65
C SER A 46 -17.51 -10.67 2.49
N LYS A 47 -16.79 -9.57 2.65
CA LYS A 47 -15.81 -9.07 1.69
C LYS A 47 -14.64 -8.53 2.50
N ASN A 48 -13.42 -8.68 2.04
CA ASN A 48 -12.27 -8.02 2.63
C ASN A 48 -11.28 -7.70 1.50
N PRO A 49 -10.83 -6.44 1.33
CA PRO A 49 -11.12 -5.28 2.19
C PRO A 49 -12.60 -4.86 2.21
N GLU A 50 -13.12 -4.56 3.39
CA GLU A 50 -14.43 -3.91 3.57
C GLU A 50 -14.32 -2.42 3.27
N GLY A 51 -15.39 -1.81 2.73
CA GLY A 51 -15.41 -0.40 2.33
C GLY A 51 -15.14 0.61 3.46
N GLU A 52 -14.87 1.87 3.05
CA GLU A 52 -14.71 3.15 3.80
C GLU A 52 -14.06 3.13 5.22
N SER A 53 -13.46 2.03 5.67
CA SER A 53 -12.84 1.96 6.98
C SER A 53 -11.56 2.80 6.99
N ARG A 54 -11.65 4.00 7.60
CA ARG A 54 -10.54 4.97 7.79
C ARG A 54 -9.33 4.40 8.54
N THR A 55 -9.44 3.18 9.06
CA THR A 55 -8.47 2.55 9.96
C THR A 55 -8.42 1.05 9.74
N ALA A 56 -8.36 0.57 8.50
CA ALA A 56 -7.73 -0.73 8.28
C ALA A 56 -6.26 -0.55 8.65
N ALA A 57 -5.92 -0.79 9.91
CA ALA A 57 -4.54 -0.85 10.36
C ALA A 57 -3.82 -1.84 9.44
N LEU A 58 -2.90 -1.33 8.64
CA LEU A 58 -2.10 -2.08 7.67
C LEU A 58 -1.09 -3.00 8.39
N GLY A 59 -1.50 -3.76 9.40
CA GLY A 59 -0.77 -4.99 9.71
C GLY A 59 -0.74 -5.91 8.49
N THR A 60 -1.81 -5.87 7.70
CA THR A 60 -2.01 -6.52 6.40
C THR A 60 -3.33 -6.03 5.83
N VAL A 61 -3.35 -4.94 5.03
CA VAL A 61 -4.33 -4.97 3.93
C VAL A 61 -3.74 -6.07 3.08
N GLY A 62 -4.37 -7.25 3.12
CA GLY A 62 -3.88 -8.41 2.41
C GLY A 62 -3.60 -8.01 0.97
N GLU A 63 -2.60 -8.61 0.34
CA GLU A 63 -2.34 -8.43 -1.11
C GLU A 63 -3.51 -8.97 -1.97
N THR A 64 -4.55 -9.46 -1.30
CA THR A 64 -5.67 -10.15 -1.88
C THR A 64 -7.00 -9.51 -1.50
N ILE A 65 -7.90 -9.53 -2.46
CA ILE A 65 -9.32 -9.27 -2.27
C ILE A 65 -9.97 -10.63 -1.99
N VAL A 66 -10.77 -10.74 -0.94
CA VAL A 66 -11.50 -11.94 -0.60
C VAL A 66 -12.99 -11.67 -0.47
N ALA A 67 -13.80 -12.64 -0.88
CA ALA A 67 -15.26 -12.61 -0.83
C ALA A 67 -15.78 -13.99 -0.39
N THR A 68 -16.59 -14.03 0.67
CA THR A 68 -17.21 -15.27 1.14
C THR A 68 -18.68 -15.31 0.72
N PHE A 69 -19.09 -16.43 0.12
CA PHE A 69 -20.46 -16.64 -0.33
C PHE A 69 -21.23 -17.60 0.59
N SER A 70 -22.56 -17.51 0.57
CA SER A 70 -23.43 -18.40 1.35
C SER A 70 -23.48 -19.85 0.84
N SER A 71 -23.10 -20.03 -0.42
CA SER A 71 -22.96 -21.33 -1.08
C SER A 71 -22.00 -21.22 -2.26
N ARG A 72 -21.67 -22.35 -2.89
CA ARG A 72 -20.84 -22.44 -4.09
C ARG A 72 -21.35 -21.55 -5.22
N ILE A 73 -20.42 -20.93 -5.94
CA ILE A 73 -20.64 -20.11 -7.14
C ILE A 73 -20.37 -20.93 -8.41
N ASP A 74 -20.70 -20.39 -9.59
CA ASP A 74 -20.40 -21.03 -10.87
C ASP A 74 -18.93 -20.79 -11.24
N GLU A 75 -18.07 -21.72 -10.83
CA GLU A 75 -16.62 -21.62 -10.98
C GLU A 75 -16.16 -21.60 -12.44
N ASP A 76 -16.93 -22.20 -13.36
CA ASP A 76 -16.62 -22.22 -14.79
C ASP A 76 -16.57 -20.81 -15.40
N LEU A 77 -17.19 -19.83 -14.73
CA LEU A 77 -17.20 -18.44 -15.15
C LEU A 77 -15.96 -17.67 -14.69
N LEU A 78 -15.18 -18.18 -13.71
CA LEU A 78 -14.05 -17.45 -13.12
C LEU A 78 -12.91 -17.21 -14.11
N ASP A 79 -12.76 -18.10 -15.10
CA ASP A 79 -11.78 -17.98 -16.18
C ASP A 79 -12.28 -17.13 -17.36
N ILE A 80 -13.55 -16.71 -17.34
CA ILE A 80 -14.14 -15.90 -18.42
C ILE A 80 -13.78 -14.43 -18.20
N PRO A 81 -13.27 -13.73 -19.24
CA PRO A 81 -13.03 -12.29 -19.16
C PRO A 81 -14.26 -11.52 -18.73
N GLU A 82 -14.07 -10.42 -18.01
CA GLU A 82 -15.14 -9.53 -17.51
C GLU A 82 -16.02 -10.13 -16.41
N THR A 83 -15.89 -11.41 -16.05
CA THR A 83 -16.55 -11.96 -14.86
C THR A 83 -16.07 -11.29 -13.57
N ILE A 84 -14.78 -10.97 -13.52
CA ILE A 84 -14.13 -10.30 -12.40
C ILE A 84 -13.50 -9.03 -12.95
N GLN A 85 -13.90 -7.89 -12.40
CA GLN A 85 -13.30 -6.60 -12.72
C GLN A 85 -12.86 -5.91 -11.43
N VAL A 86 -11.61 -5.48 -11.41
CA VAL A 86 -11.08 -4.63 -10.35
C VAL A 86 -10.57 -3.35 -10.99
N THR A 87 -10.99 -2.19 -10.50
CA THR A 87 -10.47 -0.91 -10.96
C THR A 87 -9.81 -0.15 -9.82
N ARG A 88 -8.76 0.61 -10.12
CA ARG A 88 -8.06 1.55 -9.25
C ARG A 88 -8.25 2.94 -9.82
N GLN A 89 -8.95 3.81 -9.10
CA GLN A 89 -9.34 5.14 -9.60
C GLN A 89 -10.03 5.08 -10.97
N GLY A 90 -10.86 4.06 -11.20
CA GLY A 90 -11.55 3.83 -12.47
C GLY A 90 -10.68 3.23 -13.58
N VAL A 91 -9.40 2.95 -13.33
CA VAL A 91 -8.50 2.28 -14.28
C VAL A 91 -8.48 0.78 -13.98
N ALA A 92 -8.75 -0.06 -14.97
CA ALA A 92 -8.71 -1.52 -14.82
C ALA A 92 -7.36 -2.00 -14.27
N GLN A 93 -7.40 -3.01 -13.40
CA GLN A 93 -6.24 -3.63 -12.77
C GLN A 93 -6.14 -5.09 -13.23
N THR A 94 -4.91 -5.57 -13.42
CA THR A 94 -4.66 -6.98 -13.74
C THR A 94 -4.85 -7.84 -12.49
N VAL A 95 -5.77 -8.80 -12.56
CA VAL A 95 -5.90 -9.88 -11.58
C VAL A 95 -5.04 -11.05 -12.08
N VAL A 96 -4.06 -11.46 -11.28
CA VAL A 96 -3.07 -12.50 -11.65
C VAL A 96 -3.39 -13.87 -11.07
N GLU A 97 -4.20 -13.90 -10.01
CA GLU A 97 -4.63 -15.14 -9.38
C GLU A 97 -6.08 -15.03 -8.93
N VAL A 98 -6.87 -16.05 -9.26
CA VAL A 98 -8.26 -16.24 -8.86
C VAL A 98 -8.38 -17.64 -8.29
N LYS A 99 -8.87 -17.76 -7.05
CA LYS A 99 -9.04 -19.05 -6.36
C LYS A 99 -10.38 -19.08 -5.67
N PHE A 100 -11.14 -20.15 -5.87
CA PHE A 100 -12.33 -20.45 -5.08
C PHE A 100 -12.05 -21.68 -4.21
N ASP A 101 -12.36 -21.57 -2.92
CA ASP A 101 -12.30 -22.68 -1.97
C ASP A 101 -13.73 -23.15 -1.65
N ASP A 102 -14.06 -24.37 -2.08
CA ASP A 102 -15.40 -24.94 -1.95
C ASP A 102 -15.83 -25.24 -0.52
N GLU A 103 -14.87 -25.57 0.36
CA GLU A 103 -15.17 -25.93 1.74
C GLU A 103 -15.62 -24.70 2.53
N SER A 104 -15.02 -23.55 2.25
CA SER A 104 -15.28 -22.27 2.91
C SER A 104 -16.11 -21.29 2.09
N ASN A 105 -16.43 -21.61 0.83
CA ASN A 105 -17.04 -20.73 -0.16
C ASN A 105 -16.31 -19.39 -0.31
N LEU A 106 -14.98 -19.43 -0.27
CA LEU A 106 -14.12 -18.26 -0.27
C LEU A 106 -13.50 -18.03 -1.66
N LEU A 107 -13.84 -16.92 -2.29
CA LEU A 107 -13.15 -16.40 -3.47
C LEU A 107 -11.99 -15.51 -3.02
N SER A 108 -10.80 -15.72 -3.58
CA SER A 108 -9.61 -14.91 -3.36
C SER A 108 -9.03 -14.43 -4.70
N LEU A 109 -8.70 -13.14 -4.77
CA LEU A 109 -8.17 -12.47 -5.97
C LEU A 109 -6.85 -11.77 -5.61
N GLN A 110 -5.81 -11.95 -6.43
CA GLN A 110 -4.54 -11.23 -6.28
C GLN A 110 -4.32 -10.28 -7.45
N LEU A 111 -3.88 -9.05 -7.16
CA LEU A 111 -3.53 -8.06 -8.19
C LEU A 111 -2.04 -8.12 -8.53
N GLU A 112 -1.69 -7.87 -9.80
CA GLU A 112 -0.31 -7.88 -10.29
C GLU A 112 0.60 -6.91 -9.53
N GLU A 113 0.17 -5.65 -9.40
CA GLU A 113 0.92 -4.59 -8.71
C GLU A 113 0.60 -4.51 -7.20
N GLY A 114 -0.20 -5.46 -6.68
CA GLY A 114 -0.78 -5.37 -5.36
C GLY A 114 -1.63 -4.10 -5.16
N PHE A 115 -1.76 -3.67 -3.91
CA PHE A 115 -2.47 -2.45 -3.57
C PHE A 115 -1.53 -1.24 -3.47
N LYS A 116 -1.90 -0.15 -4.15
CA LYS A 116 -1.21 1.13 -4.07
C LYS A 116 -1.78 1.97 -2.91
N PRO A 117 -0.96 2.78 -2.23
CA PRO A 117 -1.41 3.62 -1.12
C PRO A 117 -2.37 4.72 -1.56
N GLY A 118 -3.18 5.21 -0.62
CA GLY A 118 -4.07 6.36 -0.84
C GLY A 118 -5.02 6.23 -2.03
N ALA A 119 -5.35 5.01 -2.48
CA ALA A 119 -6.10 4.73 -3.69
C ALA A 119 -7.54 4.28 -3.38
N LEU A 120 -8.45 4.53 -4.34
CA LEU A 120 -9.81 3.99 -4.34
C LEU A 120 -9.84 2.79 -5.28
N TYR A 121 -10.37 1.68 -4.79
CA TYR A 121 -10.60 0.46 -5.56
C TYR A 121 -12.10 0.18 -5.66
N GLU A 122 -12.51 -0.36 -6.80
CA GLU A 122 -13.84 -0.92 -7.03
C GLU A 122 -13.70 -2.35 -7.50
N VAL A 123 -14.52 -3.23 -6.97
CA VAL A 123 -14.59 -4.64 -7.35
C VAL A 123 -15.99 -4.92 -7.87
N VAL A 124 -16.07 -5.52 -9.05
CA VAL A 124 -17.30 -5.98 -9.68
C VAL A 124 -17.13 -7.47 -9.98
N LEU A 125 -18.02 -8.28 -9.42
CA LEU A 125 -18.15 -9.70 -9.75
C LEU A 125 -19.48 -9.90 -10.46
N ASN A 126 -19.46 -10.52 -11.63
CA ASN A 126 -20.64 -10.74 -12.44
C ASN A 126 -21.70 -11.55 -11.67
N GLY A 127 -22.95 -11.09 -11.69
CA GLY A 127 -24.06 -11.73 -10.98
C GLY A 127 -24.34 -13.16 -11.43
N LEU A 128 -23.92 -13.53 -12.65
CA LEU A 128 -24.02 -14.90 -13.18
C LEU A 128 -23.20 -15.92 -12.38
N LEU A 129 -22.19 -15.49 -11.61
CA LEU A 129 -21.49 -16.36 -10.64
C LEU A 129 -22.46 -16.97 -9.62
N ALA A 130 -23.53 -16.26 -9.29
CA ALA A 130 -24.59 -16.72 -8.41
C ALA A 130 -25.83 -17.23 -9.19
N GLY A 131 -25.66 -17.49 -10.48
CA GLY A 131 -26.70 -18.02 -11.37
C GLY A 131 -27.59 -16.97 -12.03
N PRO A 132 -28.41 -17.39 -13.02
CA PRO A 132 -29.29 -16.51 -13.77
C PRO A 132 -30.34 -15.82 -12.89
N LEU A 133 -30.77 -16.46 -11.79
CA LEU A 133 -31.72 -15.84 -10.86
C LEU A 133 -31.12 -14.59 -10.18
N ARG A 134 -29.84 -14.62 -9.78
CA ARG A 134 -29.16 -13.43 -9.21
C ARG A 134 -29.01 -12.34 -10.24
N ALA A 135 -28.50 -12.70 -11.43
CA ALA A 135 -28.23 -11.75 -12.49
C ALA A 135 -29.47 -10.93 -12.89
N ILE A 136 -30.64 -11.56 -12.91
CA ILE A 136 -31.91 -10.89 -13.23
C ILE A 136 -32.45 -10.07 -12.04
N ALA A 137 -32.35 -10.60 -10.83
CA ALA A 137 -33.01 -10.00 -9.66
C ALA A 137 -32.22 -8.83 -9.07
N GLU A 138 -30.90 -8.97 -8.95
CA GLU A 138 -30.05 -8.05 -8.19
C GLU A 138 -28.79 -7.61 -8.97
N GLY A 139 -28.49 -8.25 -10.11
CA GLY A 139 -27.33 -7.91 -10.94
C GLY A 139 -26.00 -8.35 -10.33
N ASP A 140 -24.95 -7.57 -10.59
CA ASP A 140 -23.58 -7.86 -10.17
C ASP A 140 -23.34 -7.58 -8.68
N PHE A 141 -22.33 -8.25 -8.12
CA PHE A 141 -21.80 -7.91 -6.81
C PHE A 141 -20.80 -6.76 -6.97
N THR A 142 -21.08 -5.62 -6.34
CA THR A 142 -20.21 -4.45 -6.41
C THR A 142 -19.88 -3.92 -5.03
N TRP A 143 -18.61 -3.59 -4.79
CA TRP A 143 -18.20 -2.81 -3.62
C TRP A 143 -16.95 -1.99 -3.91
N GLN A 144 -16.72 -0.99 -3.06
CA GLN A 144 -15.55 -0.13 -3.13
C GLN A 144 -14.81 -0.13 -1.79
N PHE A 145 -13.49 0.01 -1.84
CA PHE A 145 -12.66 0.20 -0.66
C PHE A 145 -11.53 1.20 -0.94
N ARG A 146 -10.94 1.71 0.13
CA ARG A 146 -9.85 2.68 0.04
C ARG A 146 -8.65 2.16 0.80
N THR A 147 -7.46 2.27 0.21
CA THR A 147 -6.23 2.13 0.97
C THR A 147 -5.97 3.43 1.75
N PRO A 148 -5.36 3.34 2.94
CA PRO A 148 -5.06 4.52 3.73
C PRO A 148 -3.98 5.37 3.05
N VAL A 149 -4.01 6.66 3.38
CA VAL A 149 -2.98 7.61 2.96
C VAL A 149 -1.85 7.52 3.99
N PRO A 150 -0.60 7.20 3.58
CA PRO A 150 0.51 7.12 4.51
C PRO A 150 0.85 8.49 5.10
N GLU A 151 1.11 8.54 6.39
CA GLU A 151 1.63 9.69 7.10
C GLU A 151 3.04 9.43 7.60
N LEU A 152 3.84 10.50 7.69
CA LEU A 152 5.17 10.45 8.32
C LEU A 152 4.97 10.29 9.84
N SER A 153 5.30 9.11 10.35
CA SER A 153 5.13 8.76 11.77
C SER A 153 6.35 9.12 12.62
N ALA A 154 7.54 9.06 12.03
CA ALA A 154 8.78 9.48 12.66
C ALA A 154 9.83 9.89 11.62
N SER A 155 10.78 10.73 12.03
CA SER A 155 11.97 11.03 11.25
C SER A 155 13.23 11.07 12.11
N THR A 156 14.37 10.84 11.49
CA THR A 156 15.70 11.07 12.06
C THR A 156 16.51 11.87 11.05
N PRO A 157 16.99 13.08 11.40
CA PRO A 157 16.63 13.85 12.59
C PRO A 157 15.12 14.09 12.70
N SER A 158 14.64 14.24 13.94
CA SER A 158 13.24 14.53 14.21
C SER A 158 12.84 15.92 13.69
N ALA A 159 11.57 16.08 13.31
CA ALA A 159 11.05 17.38 12.89
C ALA A 159 11.27 18.46 13.95
N GLY A 160 11.86 19.58 13.55
CA GLY A 160 12.23 20.70 14.42
C GLY A 160 13.41 20.41 15.36
N GLN A 161 14.12 19.30 15.19
CA GLN A 161 15.26 18.97 16.04
C GLN A 161 16.39 19.99 15.83
N ILE A 162 16.90 20.53 16.93
CA ILE A 162 18.09 21.36 16.97
C ILE A 162 19.28 20.57 17.47
N ASP A 163 20.48 21.14 17.29
CA ASP A 163 21.74 20.56 17.76
C ASP A 163 22.04 19.15 17.22
N VAL A 164 21.61 18.87 15.99
CA VAL A 164 21.92 17.60 15.31
C VAL A 164 23.43 17.48 15.09
N ALA A 165 23.99 16.35 15.51
CA ALA A 165 25.40 16.04 15.28
C ALA A 165 25.67 15.83 13.79
N THR A 166 26.67 16.52 13.25
CA THR A 166 27.03 16.43 11.82
C THR A 166 27.69 15.09 11.44
N ALA A 167 28.18 14.33 12.43
CA ALA A 167 28.66 12.97 12.23
C ALA A 167 27.53 12.01 11.80
N ASP A 168 26.28 12.31 12.18
CA ASP A 168 25.10 11.53 11.83
C ASP A 168 24.50 12.06 10.52
N ASN A 169 25.09 11.68 9.37
CA ASN A 169 24.56 12.06 8.04
C ASN A 169 23.37 11.19 7.58
N ALA A 170 22.86 10.31 8.45
CA ALA A 170 21.75 9.42 8.13
C ALA A 170 20.42 10.14 8.29
N ILE A 171 19.66 10.22 7.20
CA ILE A 171 18.31 10.75 7.19
C ILE A 171 17.34 9.58 7.01
N VAL A 172 16.37 9.49 7.91
CA VAL A 172 15.39 8.41 7.99
C VAL A 172 13.99 9.01 8.07
N ALA A 173 13.08 8.46 7.29
CA ALA A 173 11.65 8.73 7.36
C ALA A 173 10.89 7.40 7.55
N VAL A 174 10.06 7.33 8.58
CA VAL A 174 9.21 6.17 8.88
C VAL A 174 7.77 6.55 8.65
N PHE A 175 7.03 5.69 7.95
CA PHE A 175 5.62 5.91 7.63
C PHE A 175 4.73 4.99 8.45
N ASP A 176 3.52 5.45 8.78
CA ASP A 176 2.51 4.63 9.47
C ASP A 176 1.92 3.54 8.57
N ASN A 177 1.95 3.74 7.25
CA ASN A 177 1.47 2.84 6.20
C ASN A 177 2.50 2.79 5.04
N PRO A 178 2.53 1.76 4.19
CA PRO A 178 3.45 1.71 3.06
C PRO A 178 3.22 2.85 2.08
N VAL A 179 4.30 3.41 1.53
CA VAL A 179 4.26 4.38 0.43
C VAL A 179 4.47 3.66 -0.90
N ASP A 180 4.22 4.34 -2.02
CA ASP A 180 4.51 3.81 -3.35
C ASP A 180 6.02 3.89 -3.57
N ALA A 181 6.70 2.75 -3.41
CA ALA A 181 8.15 2.66 -3.52
C ALA A 181 8.65 3.02 -4.93
N GLU A 182 7.88 2.71 -5.98
CA GLU A 182 8.27 3.03 -7.35
C GLU A 182 8.28 4.54 -7.57
N ILE A 183 7.31 5.25 -6.99
CA ILE A 183 7.27 6.72 -7.04
C ILE A 183 8.33 7.30 -6.12
N LEU A 184 8.45 6.82 -4.88
CA LEU A 184 9.41 7.32 -3.89
C LEU A 184 10.86 7.29 -4.42
N LEU A 185 11.23 6.23 -5.14
CA LEU A 185 12.58 6.02 -5.66
C LEU A 185 12.84 6.72 -7.00
N GLN A 186 11.84 7.38 -7.60
CA GLN A 186 12.05 8.18 -8.80
C GLN A 186 12.89 9.43 -8.51
N PRO A 187 13.74 9.86 -9.46
CA PRO A 187 14.48 11.12 -9.34
C PRO A 187 13.53 12.30 -9.11
N GLY A 188 13.82 13.12 -8.10
CA GLY A 188 13.03 14.31 -7.75
C GLY A 188 11.87 14.05 -6.77
N SER A 189 11.51 12.79 -6.51
CA SER A 189 10.49 12.45 -5.50
C SER A 189 10.95 12.71 -4.07
N VAL A 190 12.26 12.68 -3.83
CA VAL A 190 12.86 13.07 -2.56
C VAL A 190 13.87 14.17 -2.82
N THR A 191 13.73 15.28 -2.10
CA THR A 191 14.58 16.47 -2.23
C THR A 191 15.01 16.94 -0.85
N ALA A 192 16.23 17.48 -0.77
CA ALA A 192 16.78 18.04 0.44
C ALA A 192 17.24 19.47 0.16
N PHE A 193 17.04 20.34 1.14
CA PHE A 193 17.43 21.74 1.07
C PHE A 193 18.32 22.07 2.26
N LYS A 194 19.34 22.89 2.00
CA LYS A 194 20.28 23.43 2.96
C LYS A 194 20.21 24.96 2.88
N SER A 195 19.76 25.61 3.94
CA SER A 195 19.55 27.07 3.94
C SER A 195 18.71 27.57 2.74
N GLY A 196 17.75 26.77 2.30
CA GLY A 196 16.87 27.07 1.16
C GLY A 196 17.43 26.73 -0.23
N ALA A 197 18.68 26.29 -0.36
CA ALA A 197 19.25 25.79 -1.60
C ALA A 197 19.15 24.26 -1.67
N GLU A 198 18.74 23.71 -2.81
CA GLU A 198 18.66 22.26 -2.99
C GLU A 198 20.06 21.62 -2.95
N VAL A 199 20.17 20.48 -2.27
CA VAL A 199 21.40 19.69 -2.15
C VAL A 199 21.16 18.26 -2.60
N ALA A 200 22.18 17.65 -3.18
CA ALA A 200 22.09 16.29 -3.68
C ALA A 200 21.95 15.27 -2.54
N ILE A 201 21.04 14.32 -2.71
CA ILE A 201 20.90 13.14 -1.86
C ILE A 201 21.58 11.93 -2.51
N THR A 202 21.93 10.95 -1.69
CA THR A 202 22.58 9.69 -2.09
C THR A 202 22.02 8.54 -1.26
N ASN A 203 22.23 7.31 -1.73
CA ASN A 203 21.84 6.08 -1.02
C ASN A 203 20.36 6.05 -0.61
N LEU A 204 19.47 6.60 -1.46
CA LEU A 204 18.04 6.53 -1.23
C LEU A 204 17.57 5.07 -1.36
N GLU A 205 17.01 4.54 -0.29
CA GLU A 205 16.41 3.20 -0.25
C GLU A 205 15.07 3.23 0.48
N TYR A 206 14.22 2.24 0.20
CA TYR A 206 12.98 2.00 0.92
C TYR A 206 12.91 0.55 1.40
N ILE A 207 12.66 0.38 2.70
CA ILE A 207 12.53 -0.90 3.39
C ILE A 207 11.05 -1.09 3.71
N ALA A 208 10.37 -1.96 2.95
CA ALA A 208 8.92 -2.12 3.00
C ALA A 208 8.45 -2.70 4.35
N GLU A 209 9.21 -3.63 4.93
CA GLU A 209 8.90 -4.34 6.18
C GLU A 209 8.78 -3.36 7.35
N THR A 210 9.62 -2.33 7.36
CA THR A 210 9.65 -1.30 8.41
C THR A 210 9.07 0.04 7.94
N ARG A 211 8.55 0.11 6.71
CA ARG A 211 8.01 1.33 6.07
C ARG A 211 8.98 2.50 6.19
N THR A 212 10.24 2.24 5.94
CA THR A 212 11.32 3.18 6.22
C THR A 212 12.04 3.59 4.94
N ALA A 213 12.06 4.89 4.66
CA ALA A 213 12.96 5.46 3.67
C ALA A 213 14.26 5.92 4.36
N ARG A 214 15.40 5.64 3.75
CA ARG A 214 16.73 6.07 4.24
C ARG A 214 17.51 6.73 3.12
N LEU A 215 18.26 7.78 3.46
CA LEU A 215 19.13 8.49 2.54
C LEU A 215 20.25 9.21 3.29
N THR A 216 21.23 9.70 2.55
CA THR A 216 22.31 10.56 3.04
C THR A 216 22.46 11.81 2.17
N LEU A 217 22.92 12.93 2.71
CA LEU A 217 23.29 14.08 1.88
C LEU A 217 24.67 13.84 1.27
N ALA A 218 24.82 14.12 -0.04
CA ALA A 218 26.04 13.85 -0.79
C ALA A 218 27.26 14.60 -0.22
N GLU A 219 27.06 15.85 0.22
CA GLU A 219 28.09 16.69 0.84
C GLU A 219 28.20 16.53 2.36
N GLY A 220 27.39 15.66 2.97
CA GLY A 220 27.28 15.56 4.42
C GLY A 220 26.48 16.69 5.08
N LEU A 221 26.35 16.60 6.41
CA LEU A 221 25.78 17.66 7.22
C LEU A 221 26.87 18.67 7.62
N ARG A 222 26.56 19.97 7.51
CA ARG A 222 27.43 21.07 7.91
C ARG A 222 26.97 21.64 9.24
N GLY A 223 27.90 22.06 10.10
CA GLY A 223 27.57 22.61 11.43
C GLY A 223 26.78 23.93 11.33
N GLY A 224 25.91 24.18 12.32
CA GLY A 224 25.12 25.40 12.44
C GLY A 224 24.19 25.70 11.24
N THR A 225 23.75 24.67 10.53
CA THR A 225 23.07 24.80 9.24
C THR A 225 21.64 24.23 9.33
N PRO A 226 20.62 24.99 8.88
CA PRO A 226 19.26 24.49 8.77
C PRO A 226 19.08 23.63 7.51
N TYR A 227 18.38 22.50 7.68
CA TYR A 227 18.04 21.57 6.63
C TYR A 227 16.53 21.37 6.57
N GLN A 228 16.00 21.18 5.35
CA GLN A 228 14.61 20.78 5.11
C GLN A 228 14.58 19.60 4.16
N LEU A 229 13.80 18.59 4.49
CA LEU A 229 13.56 17.44 3.64
C LEU A 229 12.14 17.49 3.11
N ARG A 230 11.98 17.00 1.88
CA ARG A 230 10.70 16.93 1.20
C ARG A 230 10.57 15.63 0.42
N ILE A 231 9.47 14.93 0.64
CA ILE A 231 9.06 13.75 -0.14
C ILE A 231 7.76 14.10 -0.85
N ALA A 232 7.70 13.86 -2.15
CA ALA A 232 6.58 14.21 -3.01
C ALA A 232 5.27 13.54 -2.55
N ALA A 233 4.17 14.29 -2.60
CA ALA A 233 2.84 13.82 -2.21
C ALA A 233 2.43 12.53 -2.94
N GLU A 234 2.86 12.38 -4.19
CA GLU A 234 2.57 11.26 -5.08
C GLU A 234 2.99 9.91 -4.49
N ALA A 235 4.06 9.87 -3.67
CA ALA A 235 4.48 8.65 -2.98
C ALA A 235 3.43 8.17 -1.96
N GLY A 236 2.60 9.08 -1.42
CA GLY A 236 1.46 8.74 -0.56
C GLY A 236 0.19 8.37 -1.32
N GLY A 237 0.24 8.40 -2.65
CA GLY A 237 -0.88 8.08 -3.53
C GLY A 237 -1.83 9.25 -3.81
N PRO A 238 -2.83 9.02 -4.68
CA PRO A 238 -3.66 10.08 -5.29
C PRO A 238 -4.55 10.87 -4.32
N ARG A 239 -4.74 10.38 -3.09
CA ARG A 239 -5.50 11.09 -2.05
C ARG A 239 -4.63 11.99 -1.16
N ARG A 240 -3.30 11.87 -1.24
CA ARG A 240 -2.40 12.75 -0.49
C ARG A 240 -2.44 14.16 -1.08
N GLN A 241 -2.60 15.17 -0.22
CA GLN A 241 -2.84 16.55 -0.64
C GLN A 241 -1.58 17.42 -0.64
N SER A 242 -0.53 17.00 0.06
CA SER A 242 0.70 17.76 0.21
C SER A 242 1.92 16.87 0.39
N ASP A 243 3.08 17.40 0.01
CA ASP A 243 4.37 16.76 0.25
C ASP A 243 4.57 16.46 1.75
N TYR A 244 5.34 15.42 2.04
CA TYR A 244 5.87 15.22 3.38
C TYR A 244 7.03 16.18 3.57
N THR A 245 7.01 16.99 4.63
CA THR A 245 8.08 17.95 4.90
C THR A 245 8.46 17.94 6.37
N TRP A 246 9.75 18.00 6.65
CA TRP A 246 10.26 18.28 7.99
C TRP A 246 11.60 19.01 7.90
N ASP A 247 11.91 19.76 8.95
CA ASP A 247 13.15 20.52 9.09
C ASP A 247 13.93 20.08 10.33
N PHE A 248 15.22 20.36 10.33
CA PHE A 248 16.10 20.23 11.48
C PHE A 248 17.30 21.18 11.34
N GLN A 249 18.04 21.37 12.42
CA GLN A 249 19.23 22.21 12.46
C GLN A 249 20.38 21.47 13.13
N THR A 250 21.56 21.54 12.51
CA THR A 250 22.79 20.99 13.09
C THR A 250 23.36 21.90 14.18
N ALA A 251 24.11 21.31 15.11
CA ALA A 251 24.74 22.03 16.21
C ALA A 251 25.63 23.16 15.70
N ILE A 252 25.50 24.34 16.31
CA ILE A 252 26.37 25.49 16.06
C ILE A 252 27.70 25.24 16.79
N PRO A 253 28.85 25.14 16.09
CA PRO A 253 30.13 24.92 16.76
C PRO A 253 30.53 26.11 17.63
N GLU A 254 30.81 25.85 18.90
CA GLU A 254 31.34 26.82 19.85
C GLU A 254 32.79 26.44 20.22
N VAL A 255 33.66 27.43 20.39
CA VAL A 255 35.02 27.18 20.88
C VAL A 255 34.96 26.82 22.36
N MET A 256 35.36 25.60 22.72
CA MET A 256 35.40 25.14 24.10
C MET A 256 36.76 25.36 24.74
N THR A 257 37.83 25.20 23.97
CA THR A 257 39.20 25.31 24.50
C THR A 257 40.12 25.91 23.45
N ILE A 258 41.02 26.76 23.93
CA ILE A 258 42.07 27.40 23.14
C ILE A 258 43.39 27.05 23.83
N ILE A 259 44.34 26.49 23.08
CA ILE A 259 45.69 26.17 23.56
C ILE A 259 46.69 26.89 22.66
N PRO A 260 47.53 27.78 23.21
CA PRO A 260 47.47 28.30 24.57
C PRO A 260 46.19 29.10 24.85
N ALA A 261 45.80 29.19 26.14
CA ALA A 261 44.62 29.94 26.55
C ALA A 261 44.67 31.40 26.09
N ASP A 262 43.51 31.96 25.70
CA ASP A 262 43.42 33.37 25.32
C ASP A 262 43.98 34.27 26.42
N ARG A 263 44.79 35.24 26.03
CA ARG A 263 45.54 36.15 26.92
C ARG A 263 46.43 35.44 27.95
N GLY A 264 46.85 34.21 27.68
CA GLY A 264 47.82 33.49 28.52
C GLY A 264 49.13 34.27 28.66
N ILE A 265 49.68 34.25 29.87
CA ILE A 265 50.99 34.85 30.20
C ILE A 265 52.00 33.74 30.46
N ASP A 266 53.30 34.05 30.34
CA ASP A 266 54.42 33.12 30.59
C ASP A 266 54.35 31.80 29.79
N ILE A 267 53.94 31.90 28.51
CA ILE A 267 53.83 30.73 27.62
C ILE A 267 55.22 30.27 27.19
N GLY A 268 55.48 28.97 27.33
CA GLY A 268 56.74 28.35 26.91
C GLY A 268 57.02 28.59 25.43
N VAL A 269 58.28 28.88 25.09
CA VAL A 269 58.74 29.08 23.71
C VAL A 269 58.91 27.76 22.93
N ASP A 270 58.69 26.64 23.60
CA ASP A 270 58.73 25.26 23.11
C ASP A 270 57.37 24.73 22.65
N ILE A 271 56.35 25.60 22.51
CA ILE A 271 55.08 25.20 21.91
C ILE A 271 55.21 25.10 20.39
N ASP A 272 54.83 23.94 19.84
CA ASP A 272 54.90 23.69 18.40
C ASP A 272 53.54 23.85 17.70
N GLU A 273 52.44 24.00 18.45
CA GLU A 273 51.08 24.04 17.91
C GLU A 273 50.15 24.99 18.68
N VAL A 274 49.24 25.62 17.94
CA VAL A 274 48.05 26.28 18.49
C VAL A 274 46.85 25.41 18.17
N ALA A 275 46.11 24.98 19.19
CA ALA A 275 44.97 24.09 19.04
C ALA A 275 43.67 24.74 19.51
N LEU A 276 42.60 24.48 18.76
CA LEU A 276 41.22 24.87 19.08
C LEU A 276 40.39 23.60 19.21
N GLN A 277 39.61 23.50 20.29
CA GLN A 277 38.60 22.46 20.45
C GLN A 277 37.21 23.07 20.33
N PHE A 278 36.37 22.50 19.47
CA PHE A 278 35.00 22.93 19.24
C PHE A 278 33.99 21.97 19.87
N SER A 279 32.80 22.48 20.22
CA SER A 279 31.69 21.71 20.78
C SER A 279 31.03 20.78 19.75
N ALA A 280 31.18 21.08 18.46
CA ALA A 280 30.67 20.30 17.34
C ALA A 280 31.65 20.40 16.15
N PRO A 281 31.57 19.50 15.16
CA PRO A 281 32.41 19.60 13.97
C PRO A 281 32.14 20.90 13.19
N ILE A 282 33.22 21.58 12.81
CA ILE A 282 33.20 22.78 11.96
C ILE A 282 33.15 22.42 10.48
N ASP A 283 32.73 23.36 9.63
CA ASP A 283 32.79 23.18 8.18
C ASP A 283 34.26 23.26 7.69
N PRO A 284 34.86 22.15 7.23
CA PRO A 284 36.27 22.13 6.84
C PRO A 284 36.54 22.92 5.56
N ASP A 285 35.52 23.13 4.70
CA ASP A 285 35.67 23.92 3.47
C ASP A 285 35.92 25.40 3.78
N GLN A 286 35.55 25.84 4.99
CA GLN A 286 35.76 27.21 5.45
C GLN A 286 37.13 27.41 6.13
N LEU A 287 37.88 26.33 6.38
CA LEU A 287 39.24 26.42 6.90
C LEU A 287 40.18 26.88 5.79
N THR A 288 40.41 28.20 5.74
CA THR A 288 41.39 28.79 4.84
C THR A 288 42.68 29.05 5.60
N THR A 289 43.82 28.73 4.98
CA THR A 289 45.12 29.19 5.46
C THR A 289 45.23 30.67 5.13
N ALA A 290 45.38 31.50 6.17
CA ALA A 290 45.69 32.93 6.02
C ALA A 290 47.10 33.16 5.46
#